data_AF-A0A1B7X4Y0-F1
#
_entry.id   AF-A0A1B7X4Y0-F1
#
_cell.length_a   1.000
_cell.length_b   1.000
_cell.length_c   1.000
_cell.angle_alpha   90.00
_cell.angle_beta   90.00
_cell.angle_gamma   90.00
#
_symmetry.space_group_name_H-M   'P 1'
#
loop_
_entity.id
_entity.type
_entity.pdbx_description
1 polymer ?
#
loop_
_entity_poly.entity_id
_entity_poly.type
_entity_poly.pdbx_seq_one_letter_code
_entity_poly.pdbx_strand_id
1 'polypeptide(L)'
;MFARRLLRDSEQQTTKWAVKQAAYRRIDFLMIGDSNQLLGGHGWDEGFQDALSNQFGLYATGWISANNNNGNGTGQGYFYSSLNGGNNNINGQTTGAPSFFADSWALPMGTQQYAYIPPSGVNAFVGSNGIVLDKNGRWDINGAFKGHYCFGLFATNGGAINGAQFRIEESPFWSLGAITSFSCVGASDSLAYGVIDIPSGRETSTVDRNTSCRWWLPNQATSTGAVFALYNRIEINNRSRGCSVHTMHGVGGQSLRGMAAGFQSTPDATIITCFKEARRLQEAQGLVPIVVIWVSSGLNDRNEVLASVGSKAISDGSSAVAFADNLDALVTRFEAVWLSQGWAIEQLFWLVVPSHPVSTPDDSKLINYRNVSKDYVSNNPRMSVVDITELTNASEMTSQNWYLSGTDKSHLSIAGYYNLAGRIVSSLLN
;
A
#
# COMPACT_ATOMS: atom_id res chain seq x y z
N MET A 1 -31.95 8.06 -5.34
CA MET A 1 -32.53 6.82 -5.94
C MET A 1 -31.97 6.51 -7.35
N PHE A 2 -30.90 7.17 -7.83
CA PHE A 2 -30.28 6.94 -9.16
C PHE A 2 -29.10 5.95 -9.16
N ALA A 3 -28.64 5.48 -7.99
CA ALA A 3 -27.43 4.65 -7.87
C ALA A 3 -27.62 3.13 -8.06
N ARG A 4 -28.84 2.64 -8.29
CA ARG A 4 -29.13 1.18 -8.38
C ARG A 4 -29.24 0.63 -9.82
N ARG A 5 -29.05 1.45 -10.85
CA ARG A 5 -29.31 1.04 -12.25
C ARG A 5 -28.08 0.70 -13.09
N LEU A 6 -26.86 0.82 -12.54
CA LEU A 6 -25.60 0.55 -13.27
C LEU A 6 -25.03 -0.88 -13.10
N LEU A 7 -25.72 -1.79 -12.41
CA LEU A 7 -25.22 -3.14 -12.12
C LEU A 7 -26.01 -4.26 -12.82
N ARG A 8 -26.79 -3.95 -13.87
CA ARG A 8 -27.72 -4.93 -14.49
C ARG A 8 -27.33 -5.43 -15.87
N ASP A 9 -26.26 -4.92 -16.46
CA ASP A 9 -25.79 -5.46 -17.73
C ASP A 9 -24.69 -6.48 -17.45
N SER A 10 -24.82 -7.65 -18.07
CA SER A 10 -24.03 -8.86 -17.89
C SER A 10 -22.56 -8.75 -18.33
N GLU A 11 -21.97 -7.55 -18.33
CA GLU A 11 -20.53 -7.42 -18.35
C GLU A 11 -20.00 -8.05 -17.06
N GLN A 12 -19.25 -9.14 -17.20
CA GLN A 12 -18.50 -9.72 -16.11
C GLN A 12 -17.70 -8.58 -15.44
N GLN A 13 -17.93 -8.38 -14.15
CA GLN A 13 -17.18 -7.41 -13.35
C GLN A 13 -15.74 -7.90 -13.23
N THR A 14 -14.94 -7.60 -14.26
CA THR A 14 -13.51 -7.92 -14.31
C THR A 14 -12.71 -6.88 -13.55
N THR A 15 -11.45 -7.19 -13.26
CA THR A 15 -10.55 -6.19 -12.67
C THR A 15 -10.34 -5.00 -13.59
N LYS A 16 -10.36 -5.19 -14.92
CA LYS A 16 -10.37 -4.08 -15.88
C LYS A 16 -11.55 -3.12 -15.65
N TRP A 17 -12.76 -3.65 -15.43
CA TRP A 17 -13.92 -2.84 -15.08
C TRP A 17 -13.67 -2.08 -13.76
N ALA A 18 -13.15 -2.74 -12.73
CA ALA A 18 -12.88 -2.13 -11.43
C ALA A 18 -11.88 -0.96 -11.54
N VAL A 19 -10.81 -1.13 -12.32
CA VAL A 19 -9.81 -0.08 -12.56
C VAL A 19 -10.43 1.12 -13.31
N LYS A 20 -11.27 0.87 -14.33
CA LYS A 20 -11.99 1.93 -15.05
C LYS A 20 -12.91 2.76 -14.15
N GLN A 21 -13.38 2.21 -13.02
CA GLN A 21 -14.21 2.96 -12.06
C GLN A 21 -13.45 4.13 -11.41
N ALA A 22 -12.11 4.13 -11.39
CA ALA A 22 -11.31 5.24 -10.87
C ALA A 22 -11.62 6.59 -11.54
N ALA A 23 -12.07 6.57 -12.81
CA ALA A 23 -12.47 7.78 -13.54
C ALA A 23 -13.74 8.45 -12.99
N TYR A 24 -14.54 7.71 -12.21
CA TYR A 24 -15.87 8.14 -11.75
C TYR A 24 -16.01 8.16 -10.22
N ARG A 25 -15.16 7.42 -9.52
CA ARG A 25 -15.24 7.22 -8.07
C ARG A 25 -13.88 6.83 -7.49
N ARG A 26 -13.77 6.84 -6.17
CA ARG A 26 -12.58 6.36 -5.45
C ARG A 26 -12.48 4.84 -5.54
N ILE A 27 -11.27 4.35 -5.74
CA ILE A 27 -10.89 2.92 -5.66
C ILE A 27 -9.55 2.78 -4.93
N ASP A 28 -9.33 1.64 -4.28
CA ASP A 28 -8.10 1.38 -3.52
C ASP A 28 -7.36 0.15 -4.08
N PHE A 29 -6.04 0.24 -4.15
CA PHE A 29 -5.16 -0.85 -4.53
C PHE A 29 -4.32 -1.29 -3.35
N LEU A 30 -4.25 -2.60 -3.13
CA LEU A 30 -3.38 -3.24 -2.15
C LEU A 30 -2.36 -4.11 -2.91
N MET A 31 -1.08 -3.75 -2.87
CA MET A 31 -0.03 -4.37 -3.66
C MET A 31 0.76 -5.41 -2.87
N ILE A 32 1.05 -6.53 -3.50
CA ILE A 32 1.88 -7.62 -3.03
C ILE A 32 2.93 -7.88 -4.11
N GLY A 33 4.21 -7.76 -3.76
CA GLY A 33 5.29 -7.99 -4.71
C GLY A 33 6.63 -8.34 -4.09
N ASP A 34 7.59 -8.67 -4.98
CA ASP A 34 8.95 -9.07 -4.62
C ASP A 34 9.90 -7.86 -4.43
N SER A 35 11.20 -8.04 -4.68
CA SER A 35 12.20 -6.97 -4.66
C SER A 35 11.85 -5.80 -5.57
N ASN A 36 11.10 -6.01 -6.65
CA ASN A 36 10.69 -4.96 -7.57
C ASN A 36 9.62 -4.03 -6.98
N GLN A 37 8.94 -4.42 -5.89
CA GLN A 37 7.85 -3.64 -5.35
C GLN A 37 8.32 -2.29 -4.78
N LEU A 38 9.46 -2.28 -4.07
CA LEU A 38 10.00 -1.12 -3.35
C LEU A 38 11.51 -0.91 -3.61
N LEU A 39 12.02 -1.41 -4.74
CA LEU A 39 13.44 -1.36 -5.07
C LEU A 39 13.99 0.06 -5.01
N GLY A 40 15.04 0.26 -4.22
CA GLY A 40 15.72 1.56 -4.12
C GLY A 40 14.84 2.69 -3.58
N GLY A 41 13.65 2.38 -3.06
CA GLY A 41 12.67 3.39 -2.66
C GLY A 41 11.70 3.82 -3.77
N HIS A 42 11.64 3.07 -4.87
CA HIS A 42 10.82 3.39 -6.03
C HIS A 42 9.93 2.19 -6.36
N GLY A 43 10.36 1.35 -7.32
CA GLY A 43 9.72 0.09 -7.64
C GLY A 43 8.35 0.22 -8.32
N TRP A 44 7.60 -0.89 -8.31
CA TRP A 44 6.22 -0.91 -8.78
C TRP A 44 5.29 -0.03 -7.94
N ASP A 45 5.55 0.16 -6.64
CA ASP A 45 4.76 1.05 -5.77
C ASP A 45 4.72 2.47 -6.34
N GLU A 46 5.88 3.07 -6.63
CA GLU A 46 5.94 4.43 -7.18
C GLU A 46 5.50 4.47 -8.65
N GLY A 47 6.01 3.59 -9.50
CA GLY A 47 5.70 3.63 -10.93
C GLY A 47 4.21 3.45 -11.23
N PHE A 48 3.53 2.58 -10.50
CA PHE A 48 2.09 2.39 -10.65
C PHE A 48 1.29 3.59 -10.14
N GLN A 49 1.75 4.22 -9.06
CA GLN A 49 1.15 5.46 -8.56
C GLN A 49 1.33 6.64 -9.52
N ASP A 50 2.50 6.79 -10.16
CA ASP A 50 2.70 7.76 -11.25
C ASP A 50 1.67 7.54 -12.36
N ALA A 51 1.58 6.31 -12.87
CA ALA A 51 0.68 5.96 -13.96
C ALA A 51 -0.80 6.21 -13.61
N LEU A 52 -1.25 5.81 -12.42
CA LEU A 52 -2.61 6.08 -11.94
C LEU A 52 -2.84 7.57 -11.67
N SER A 53 -1.85 8.30 -11.16
CA SER A 53 -1.92 9.75 -10.96
C SER A 53 -2.11 10.48 -12.29
N ASN A 54 -1.38 10.06 -13.33
CA ASN A 54 -1.48 10.60 -14.68
C ASN A 54 -2.86 10.34 -15.30
N GLN A 55 -3.42 9.16 -15.05
CA GLN A 55 -4.65 8.71 -15.69
C GLN A 55 -5.92 9.15 -14.97
N PHE A 56 -5.94 9.07 -13.65
CA PHE A 56 -7.14 9.27 -12.82
C PHE A 56 -6.94 10.29 -11.70
N GLY A 57 -5.69 10.57 -11.35
CA GLY A 57 -5.32 11.27 -10.13
C GLY A 57 -5.34 10.36 -8.89
N LEU A 58 -4.54 10.72 -7.89
CA LEU A 58 -4.55 10.08 -6.59
C LEU A 58 -5.46 10.85 -5.62
N TYR A 59 -6.38 10.19 -4.94
CA TYR A 59 -7.25 10.87 -3.97
C TYR A 59 -6.67 10.87 -2.54
N ALA A 60 -5.74 9.96 -2.27
CA ALA A 60 -5.01 9.87 -1.01
C ALA A 60 -3.66 9.18 -1.22
N THR A 61 -2.71 9.46 -0.35
CA THR A 61 -1.47 8.69 -0.22
C THR A 61 -1.77 7.28 0.29
N GLY A 62 -0.83 6.36 0.12
CA GLY A 62 -0.79 5.12 0.90
C GLY A 62 -0.59 5.39 2.40
N TRP A 63 -0.57 4.31 3.18
CA TRP A 63 -0.38 4.35 4.63
C TRP A 63 1.11 4.35 4.99
N ILE A 64 1.52 5.30 5.82
CA ILE A 64 2.86 5.36 6.40
C ILE A 64 2.75 4.97 7.87
N SER A 65 3.36 3.85 8.22
CA SER A 65 3.38 3.38 9.60
C SER A 65 4.05 4.41 10.53
N ALA A 66 3.61 4.48 11.79
CA ALA A 66 4.13 5.44 12.75
C ALA A 66 5.63 5.29 13.00
N ASN A 67 6.15 4.08 12.74
CA ASN A 67 7.54 3.72 12.96
C ASN A 67 8.19 3.10 11.72
N ASN A 68 7.93 3.68 10.55
CA ASN A 68 8.53 3.28 9.27
C ASN A 68 10.07 3.54 9.20
N ASN A 69 10.74 3.67 10.35
CA ASN A 69 12.09 4.22 10.53
C ASN A 69 13.23 3.20 10.36
N ASN A 70 12.93 1.97 9.91
CA ASN A 70 13.92 0.88 9.79
C ASN A 70 14.06 0.32 8.36
N GLY A 71 13.66 1.09 7.34
CA GLY A 71 13.82 0.72 5.94
C GLY A 71 12.81 1.38 5.02
N ASN A 72 12.87 1.07 3.72
CA ASN A 72 11.93 1.53 2.69
C ASN A 72 10.58 0.84 2.85
N GLY A 73 9.97 1.02 4.01
CA GLY A 73 9.19 -0.04 4.63
C GLY A 73 7.81 -0.23 4.07
N THR A 74 7.16 0.88 3.75
CA THR A 74 5.92 0.95 2.95
C THR A 74 5.57 2.36 2.55
N GLY A 75 4.98 2.48 1.36
CA GLY A 75 4.48 3.75 0.84
C GLY A 75 5.63 4.70 0.52
N GLN A 76 6.61 4.23 -0.26
CA GLN A 76 7.54 5.16 -0.89
C GLN A 76 6.83 6.04 -1.93
N GLY A 77 5.62 5.64 -2.33
CA GLY A 77 4.65 6.57 -2.88
C GLY A 77 5.06 7.12 -4.23
N TYR A 78 4.26 8.03 -4.74
CA TYR A 78 4.67 8.92 -5.81
C TYR A 78 4.68 10.34 -5.26
N PHE A 79 5.88 10.93 -5.10
CA PHE A 79 6.07 12.26 -4.48
C PHE A 79 5.50 12.39 -3.06
N TYR A 80 5.57 11.33 -2.27
CA TYR A 80 5.44 11.40 -0.81
C TYR A 80 6.30 10.32 -0.19
N SER A 81 6.71 10.48 1.05
CA SER A 81 7.50 9.45 1.74
C SER A 81 7.30 9.54 3.25
N SER A 82 7.83 8.56 3.97
CA SER A 82 7.98 8.71 5.41
C SER A 82 9.00 9.81 5.72
N LEU A 83 8.69 10.68 6.67
CA LEU A 83 9.66 11.59 7.27
C LEU A 83 10.70 10.79 8.05
N ASN A 84 11.74 10.32 7.36
CA ASN A 84 12.81 9.54 7.95
C ASN A 84 13.86 10.50 8.55
N GLY A 85 14.19 10.30 9.82
CA GLY A 85 15.35 10.90 10.47
C GLY A 85 16.34 9.77 10.62
N GLY A 86 17.27 9.63 9.67
CA GLY A 86 18.11 8.44 9.46
C GLY A 86 18.58 7.75 10.75
N ASN A 87 18.60 6.42 10.71
CA ASN A 87 19.10 5.47 11.72
C ASN A 87 18.88 5.88 13.20
N ASN A 88 17.91 5.20 13.84
CA ASN A 88 17.80 4.93 15.28
C ASN A 88 16.76 5.71 16.10
N ASN A 89 16.01 6.65 15.52
CA ASN A 89 14.94 7.31 16.28
C ASN A 89 13.62 6.55 16.17
N ILE A 90 13.60 5.28 16.61
CA ILE A 90 12.36 4.52 16.75
C ILE A 90 11.46 5.29 17.72
N ASN A 91 10.31 5.72 17.23
CA ASN A 91 9.34 6.46 18.04
C ASN A 91 8.55 5.46 18.89
N GLY A 92 9.10 5.08 20.05
CA GLY A 92 8.48 4.10 20.98
C GLY A 92 8.97 2.67 20.74
N GLN A 93 8.19 1.69 21.17
CA GLN A 93 8.47 0.26 20.97
C GLN A 93 7.71 -0.26 19.75
N THR A 94 8.30 -1.22 19.04
CA THR A 94 7.69 -1.90 17.87
C THR A 94 7.23 -3.31 18.21
N THR A 95 7.37 -3.68 19.48
CA THR A 95 6.95 -4.94 20.09
C THR A 95 6.38 -4.64 21.49
N GLY A 96 5.70 -5.62 22.09
CA GLY A 96 5.20 -5.50 23.46
C GLY A 96 3.85 -4.78 23.61
N ALA A 97 3.23 -4.34 22.51
CA ALA A 97 1.84 -3.90 22.55
C ALA A 97 0.91 -5.08 22.92
N PRO A 98 -0.25 -4.83 23.55
CA PRO A 98 -1.27 -5.86 23.75
C PRO A 98 -1.61 -6.57 22.43
N SER A 99 -1.91 -7.87 22.51
CA SER A 99 -2.07 -8.73 21.32
C SER A 99 -3.11 -8.20 20.34
N PHE A 100 -4.23 -7.64 20.82
CA PHE A 100 -5.23 -6.98 19.97
C PHE A 100 -4.58 -5.98 18.99
N PHE A 101 -3.68 -5.13 19.49
CA PHE A 101 -3.01 -4.12 18.68
C PHE A 101 -1.87 -4.71 17.85
N ALA A 102 -1.05 -5.58 18.43
CA ALA A 102 0.05 -6.22 17.71
C ALA A 102 -0.46 -7.04 16.51
N ASP A 103 -1.53 -7.80 16.69
CA ASP A 103 -2.16 -8.64 15.67
C ASP A 103 -2.95 -7.81 14.65
N SER A 104 -3.25 -6.54 14.92
CA SER A 104 -3.88 -5.63 13.95
C SER A 104 -2.91 -5.11 12.89
N TRP A 105 -1.59 -5.28 13.09
CA TRP A 105 -0.57 -4.76 12.20
C TRP A 105 0.71 -5.59 12.18
N ALA A 106 0.54 -6.89 11.94
CA ALA A 106 1.61 -7.88 11.78
C ALA A 106 1.74 -8.28 10.30
N LEU A 107 1.87 -7.29 9.42
CA LEU A 107 2.07 -7.55 8.00
C LEU A 107 3.37 -8.33 7.79
N PRO A 108 3.45 -9.21 6.77
CA PRO A 108 4.64 -9.99 6.48
C PRO A 108 5.73 -9.13 5.80
N MET A 109 5.93 -7.91 6.28
CA MET A 109 6.96 -6.95 5.90
C MET A 109 7.68 -6.53 7.18
N GLY A 110 8.99 -6.79 7.28
CA GLY A 110 9.75 -6.51 8.50
C GLY A 110 9.83 -5.03 8.91
N THR A 111 9.36 -4.13 8.03
CA THR A 111 9.57 -2.68 8.09
C THR A 111 8.30 -1.87 8.41
N GLN A 112 7.11 -2.48 8.34
CA GLN A 112 5.86 -1.85 8.78
C GLN A 112 5.71 -2.01 10.29
N GLN A 113 6.00 -0.95 11.05
CA GLN A 113 6.01 -1.05 12.50
C GLN A 113 5.14 0.04 13.13
N TYR A 114 4.30 -0.39 14.08
CA TYR A 114 3.60 0.53 14.95
C TYR A 114 4.57 1.19 15.94
N ALA A 115 4.10 2.25 16.58
CA ALA A 115 4.77 2.92 17.69
C ALA A 115 3.95 2.69 18.97
N TYR A 116 4.54 1.99 19.93
CA TYR A 116 3.90 1.68 21.22
C TYR A 116 4.63 2.34 22.39
N ILE A 117 3.88 2.96 23.29
CA ILE A 117 4.34 3.39 24.61
C ILE A 117 3.55 2.58 25.64
N PRO A 118 4.20 1.86 26.57
CA PRO A 118 3.50 1.14 27.62
C PRO A 118 2.88 2.09 28.65
N PRO A 119 1.94 1.64 29.51
CA PRO A 119 1.27 2.46 30.51
C PRO A 119 2.18 3.32 31.40
N SER A 120 3.34 2.79 31.79
CA SER A 120 4.33 3.49 32.62
C SER A 120 5.37 4.25 31.80
N GLY A 121 5.28 4.21 30.48
CA GLY A 121 6.21 4.82 29.56
C GLY A 121 6.01 6.33 29.43
N VAL A 122 7.12 7.03 29.23
CA VAL A 122 7.15 8.44 28.86
C VAL A 122 8.08 8.52 27.65
N ASN A 123 7.59 9.07 26.53
CA ASN A 123 8.41 9.23 25.35
C ASN A 123 8.40 10.68 24.85
N ALA A 124 9.57 11.32 24.91
CA ALA A 124 9.83 12.59 24.27
C ALA A 124 10.25 12.31 22.84
N PHE A 125 9.28 12.35 21.92
CA PHE A 125 9.54 12.11 20.51
C PHE A 125 10.44 13.23 19.94
N VAL A 126 11.71 12.90 19.72
CA VAL A 126 12.74 13.81 19.23
C VAL A 126 13.04 13.63 17.73
N GLY A 127 12.46 12.61 17.09
CA GLY A 127 12.73 12.26 15.69
C GLY A 127 11.70 12.77 14.68
N SER A 128 12.11 12.74 13.41
CA SER A 128 11.19 12.83 12.28
C SER A 128 10.21 11.65 12.30
N ASN A 129 8.94 11.94 12.04
CA ASN A 129 7.85 10.96 12.05
C ASN A 129 6.73 11.46 11.13
N GLY A 130 5.91 10.54 10.67
CA GLY A 130 4.80 10.89 9.80
C GLY A 130 5.14 10.80 8.31
N ILE A 131 4.28 11.43 7.52
CA ILE A 131 4.35 11.46 6.06
C ILE A 131 4.70 12.86 5.60
N VAL A 132 5.54 12.97 4.57
CA VAL A 132 5.83 14.20 3.84
C VAL A 132 5.33 14.08 2.41
N LEU A 133 4.64 15.10 1.93
CA LEU A 133 4.34 15.33 0.52
C LEU A 133 5.45 16.17 -0.09
N ASP A 134 5.99 15.71 -1.20
CA ASP A 134 6.94 16.47 -2.01
C ASP A 134 6.17 17.51 -2.84
N LYS A 135 6.66 18.75 -2.82
CA LYS A 135 6.13 19.89 -3.57
C LYS A 135 6.11 19.71 -5.08
N ASN A 136 7.02 18.89 -5.61
CA ASN A 136 7.11 18.60 -7.04
C ASN A 136 6.07 17.56 -7.49
N GLY A 137 5.33 16.97 -6.54
CA GLY A 137 4.28 16.01 -6.81
C GLY A 137 3.01 16.61 -7.38
N ARG A 138 2.12 15.72 -7.85
CA ARG A 138 0.78 16.07 -8.37
C ARG A 138 -0.30 16.08 -7.28
N TRP A 139 0.14 16.23 -6.04
CA TRP A 139 -0.69 16.52 -4.89
C TRP A 139 -1.08 17.98 -5.03
N ASP A 140 -2.36 18.30 -5.13
CA ASP A 140 -2.83 19.69 -5.17
C ASP A 140 -2.47 20.37 -3.84
N ILE A 141 -1.22 20.80 -3.70
CA ILE A 141 -0.60 21.25 -2.43
C ILE A 141 -1.31 22.47 -1.83
N ASN A 142 -2.05 23.21 -2.66
CA ASN A 142 -2.90 24.34 -2.28
C ASN A 142 -4.36 23.96 -2.02
N GLY A 143 -4.73 22.74 -2.39
CA GLY A 143 -6.02 22.14 -2.12
C GLY A 143 -6.26 21.91 -0.64
N ALA A 144 -7.49 21.52 -0.32
CA ALA A 144 -7.84 21.11 1.03
C ALA A 144 -7.34 19.68 1.28
N PHE A 145 -6.60 19.47 2.37
CA PHE A 145 -6.14 18.15 2.79
C PHE A 145 -6.79 17.71 4.09
N LYS A 146 -6.77 16.40 4.32
CA LYS A 146 -7.02 15.79 5.62
C LYS A 146 -5.82 14.92 5.98
N GLY A 147 -5.15 15.24 7.08
CA GLY A 147 -4.21 14.34 7.71
C GLY A 147 -4.96 13.34 8.58
N HIS A 148 -4.95 12.06 8.19
CA HIS A 148 -5.62 10.99 8.93
C HIS A 148 -4.60 10.24 9.78
N TYR A 149 -5.00 9.90 11.00
CA TYR A 149 -4.21 9.22 12.01
C TYR A 149 -4.98 8.01 12.52
N CYS A 150 -4.36 6.83 12.54
CA CYS A 150 -4.95 5.63 13.14
C CYS A 150 -4.16 5.20 14.37
N PHE A 151 -4.84 5.13 15.52
CA PHE A 151 -4.21 4.88 16.81
C PHE A 151 -5.10 3.99 17.69
N GLY A 152 -4.54 3.42 18.75
CA GLY A 152 -5.25 2.57 19.69
C GLY A 152 -5.94 3.37 20.80
N LEU A 153 -7.16 2.97 21.14
CA LEU A 153 -7.84 3.28 22.39
C LEU A 153 -7.69 2.10 23.34
N PHE A 154 -7.21 2.33 24.55
CA PHE A 154 -7.03 1.31 25.57
C PHE A 154 -8.18 1.34 26.57
N ALA A 155 -8.69 0.16 26.94
CA ALA A 155 -9.70 0.01 27.98
C ALA A 155 -9.21 0.49 29.36
N THR A 156 -7.90 0.37 29.61
CA THR A 156 -7.26 0.75 30.86
C THR A 156 -5.94 1.46 30.60
N ASN A 157 -5.64 2.49 31.39
CA ASN A 157 -4.37 3.23 31.35
C ASN A 157 -4.03 3.86 29.98
N GLY A 158 -5.05 4.16 29.17
CA GLY A 158 -4.88 4.91 27.92
C GLY A 158 -4.25 6.27 28.16
N GLY A 159 -3.28 6.62 27.33
CA GLY A 159 -2.56 7.87 27.35
C GLY A 159 -3.13 8.91 26.39
N ALA A 160 -2.24 9.75 25.84
CA ALA A 160 -2.57 10.65 24.76
C ALA A 160 -1.37 10.86 23.81
N ILE A 161 -1.67 10.99 22.51
CA ILE A 161 -0.73 11.45 21.49
C ILE A 161 -0.80 12.97 21.45
N ASN A 162 0.24 13.64 21.94
CA ASN A 162 0.28 15.09 22.05
C ASN A 162 1.03 15.73 20.88
N GLY A 163 0.50 16.85 20.36
CA GLY A 163 1.21 17.66 19.37
C GLY A 163 1.24 17.09 17.96
N ALA A 164 0.21 16.34 17.56
CA ALA A 164 0.01 15.95 16.18
C ALA A 164 -0.29 17.19 15.32
N GLN A 165 0.39 17.30 14.17
CA GLN A 165 0.36 18.52 13.37
C GLN A 165 0.58 18.24 11.89
N PHE A 166 -0.10 19.04 11.07
CA PHE A 166 0.23 19.23 9.68
C PHE A 166 1.05 20.52 9.52
N ARG A 167 2.20 20.49 8.83
CA ARG A 167 3.08 21.67 8.73
C ARG A 167 3.86 21.74 7.43
N ILE A 168 4.53 22.87 7.21
CA ILE A 168 5.58 23.03 6.20
C ILE A 168 6.87 22.40 6.73
N GLU A 169 7.55 21.58 5.92
CA GLU A 169 8.81 20.90 6.26
C GLU A 169 10.06 21.67 5.85
N GLU A 170 9.98 22.99 5.85
CA GLU A 170 11.11 23.88 5.57
C GLU A 170 11.05 25.08 6.52
N SER A 171 12.21 25.54 7.00
CA SER A 171 12.30 26.71 7.90
C SER A 171 11.61 27.93 7.27
N PRO A 172 10.76 28.66 8.02
CA PRO A 172 10.50 28.60 9.46
C PRO A 172 9.39 27.61 9.96
N PHE A 173 9.25 26.41 9.38
CA PHE A 173 8.42 25.28 9.84
C PHE A 173 7.01 25.64 10.33
N TRP A 174 6.22 26.32 9.49
CA TRP A 174 4.89 26.79 9.88
C TRP A 174 3.86 25.68 10.03
N SER A 175 3.10 25.73 11.13
CA SER A 175 1.90 24.92 11.33
C SER A 175 0.82 25.28 10.31
N LEU A 176 0.28 24.27 9.64
CA LEU A 176 -0.90 24.40 8.77
C LEU A 176 -2.18 23.95 9.48
N GLY A 177 -2.06 23.09 10.49
CA GLY A 177 -3.16 22.66 11.35
C GLY A 177 -2.62 21.75 12.45
N ALA A 178 -3.19 21.82 13.65
CA ALA A 178 -2.70 21.04 14.80
C ALA A 178 -3.86 20.54 15.65
N ILE A 179 -3.64 19.43 16.33
CA ILE A 179 -4.49 18.95 17.42
C ILE A 179 -3.65 18.93 18.70
N THR A 180 -4.24 19.44 19.79
CA THR A 180 -3.58 19.44 21.11
C THR A 180 -3.23 18.01 21.54
N SER A 181 -4.20 17.10 21.43
CA SER A 181 -4.03 15.70 21.81
C SER A 181 -5.06 14.79 21.15
N PHE A 182 -4.67 13.60 20.74
CA PHE A 182 -5.58 12.47 20.56
C PHE A 182 -5.61 11.64 21.84
N SER A 183 -6.77 11.48 22.46
CA SER A 183 -6.93 10.61 23.63
C SER A 183 -6.84 9.14 23.20
N CYS A 184 -6.01 8.36 23.89
CA CYS A 184 -5.91 6.91 23.72
C CYS A 184 -6.73 6.16 24.77
N VAL A 185 -7.71 6.80 25.42
CA VAL A 185 -8.61 6.15 26.38
C VAL A 185 -9.89 5.73 25.68
N GLY A 186 -10.29 4.47 25.85
CA GLY A 186 -11.54 3.93 25.32
C GLY A 186 -12.27 3.06 26.34
N ALA A 187 -13.52 2.71 26.04
CA ALA A 187 -14.27 1.73 26.83
C ALA A 187 -13.76 0.28 26.60
N SER A 188 -13.02 0.06 25.51
CA SER A 188 -12.44 -1.22 25.10
C SER A 188 -11.19 -1.00 24.28
N ASP A 189 -10.31 -2.01 24.23
CA ASP A 189 -9.19 -2.01 23.29
C ASP A 189 -9.73 -1.99 21.85
N SER A 190 -9.40 -0.94 21.11
CA SER A 190 -9.93 -0.71 19.76
C SER A 190 -9.03 0.24 18.95
N LEU A 191 -9.15 0.24 17.62
CA LEU A 191 -8.54 1.26 16.79
C LEU A 191 -9.49 2.46 16.65
N ALA A 192 -8.94 3.67 16.69
CA ALA A 192 -9.63 4.92 16.50
C ALA A 192 -8.92 5.80 15.46
N TYR A 193 -9.64 6.81 15.00
CA TYR A 193 -9.22 7.66 13.89
C TYR A 193 -9.27 9.13 14.30
N GLY A 194 -8.14 9.81 14.09
CA GLY A 194 -7.99 11.25 14.23
C GLY A 194 -7.86 11.90 12.87
N VAL A 195 -8.37 13.12 12.74
CA VAL A 195 -8.25 13.91 11.51
C VAL A 195 -7.79 15.32 11.86
N ILE A 196 -6.85 15.85 11.08
CA ILE A 196 -6.53 17.27 11.02
C ILE A 196 -6.95 17.77 9.64
N ASP A 197 -7.96 18.63 9.60
CA ASP A 197 -8.42 19.31 8.39
C ASP A 197 -7.51 20.49 8.06
N ILE A 198 -7.10 20.58 6.79
CA ILE A 198 -6.30 21.68 6.27
C ILE A 198 -7.11 22.38 5.18
N PRO A 199 -7.47 23.66 5.36
CA PRO A 199 -8.24 24.39 4.36
C PRO A 199 -7.44 24.63 3.08
N SER A 200 -8.16 24.85 1.98
CA SER A 200 -7.57 25.32 0.72
C SER A 200 -7.12 26.79 0.82
N GLY A 201 -6.33 27.25 -0.16
CA GLY A 201 -6.01 28.68 -0.30
C GLY A 201 -4.95 29.17 0.68
N ARG A 202 -3.99 28.30 1.03
CA ARG A 202 -2.80 28.68 1.81
C ARG A 202 -1.98 29.71 1.04
N GLU A 203 -1.27 30.60 1.75
CA GLU A 203 -0.52 31.71 1.14
C GLU A 203 0.45 31.22 0.06
N THR A 204 0.62 32.01 -1.00
CA THR A 204 1.47 31.69 -2.16
C THR A 204 2.93 31.39 -1.79
N SER A 205 3.42 31.94 -0.67
CA SER A 205 4.76 31.66 -0.13
C SER A 205 4.93 30.21 0.39
N THR A 206 3.84 29.45 0.54
CA THR A 206 3.85 28.04 0.99
C THR A 206 3.79 27.04 -0.17
N VAL A 207 3.58 27.52 -1.39
CA VAL A 207 3.33 26.69 -2.59
C VAL A 207 4.58 25.94 -3.03
N ASP A 208 5.77 26.45 -2.76
CA ASP A 208 7.01 25.82 -3.22
C ASP A 208 7.72 25.05 -2.10
N ARG A 209 6.98 24.46 -1.17
CA ARG A 209 7.56 23.79 0.01
C ARG A 209 6.89 22.47 0.33
N ASN A 210 7.69 21.51 0.77
CA ASN A 210 7.19 20.23 1.23
C ASN A 210 6.25 20.42 2.43
N THR A 211 5.22 19.60 2.51
CA THR A 211 4.26 19.61 3.62
C THR A 211 4.21 18.25 4.28
N SER A 212 3.92 18.18 5.56
CA SER A 212 3.85 16.91 6.29
C SER A 212 2.66 16.79 7.20
N CYS A 213 2.33 15.54 7.52
CA CYS A 213 1.39 15.14 8.54
C CYS A 213 2.16 14.31 9.58
N ARG A 214 2.43 14.91 10.75
CA ARG A 214 3.28 14.37 11.82
C ARG A 214 2.46 13.88 13.01
N TRP A 215 2.87 12.75 13.56
CA TRP A 215 2.38 12.24 14.85
C TRP A 215 2.80 13.13 16.02
N TRP A 216 4.07 13.58 16.02
CA TRP A 216 4.66 14.38 17.07
C TRP A 216 5.60 15.44 16.50
N LEU A 217 5.67 16.61 17.14
CA LEU A 217 6.68 17.61 16.85
C LEU A 217 7.86 17.47 17.82
N PRO A 218 9.09 17.80 17.36
CA PRO A 218 10.22 17.94 18.26
C PRO A 218 9.91 18.97 19.36
N ASN A 219 10.32 18.66 20.59
CA ASN A 219 10.21 19.55 21.76
C ASN A 219 8.77 19.91 22.20
N GLN A 220 7.75 19.12 21.83
CA GLN A 220 6.40 19.26 22.38
C GLN A 220 6.19 18.46 23.66
N ALA A 221 5.04 18.70 24.32
CA ALA A 221 4.62 17.97 25.50
C ALA A 221 4.73 16.45 25.28
N THR A 222 5.32 15.78 26.26
CA THR A 222 5.58 14.35 26.23
C THR A 222 4.27 13.58 26.18
N SER A 223 4.20 12.51 25.37
CA SER A 223 3.07 11.59 25.46
C SER A 223 3.23 10.75 26.73
N THR A 224 2.17 10.64 27.53
CA THR A 224 2.14 9.90 28.80
C THR A 224 1.02 8.87 28.76
N GLY A 225 1.18 7.76 29.48
CA GLY A 225 0.25 6.63 29.45
C GLY A 225 0.41 5.74 28.22
N ALA A 226 -0.45 4.73 28.09
CA ALA A 226 -0.37 3.79 26.98
C ALA A 226 -0.76 4.46 25.65
N VAL A 227 0.10 4.35 24.64
CA VAL A 227 -0.13 4.92 23.31
C VAL A 227 0.19 3.85 22.28
N PHE A 228 -0.66 3.72 21.27
CA PHE A 228 -0.41 2.89 20.09
C PHE A 228 -0.69 3.73 18.86
N ALA A 229 0.34 4.15 18.12
CA ALA A 229 0.19 4.84 16.86
C ALA A 229 0.49 3.87 15.72
N LEU A 230 -0.44 3.75 14.77
CA LEU A 230 -0.39 2.72 13.74
C LEU A 230 0.15 3.27 12.42
N TYR A 231 -0.61 4.15 11.76
CA TYR A 231 -0.19 4.82 10.54
C TYR A 231 -0.86 6.18 10.38
N ASN A 232 -0.28 6.99 9.50
CA ASN A 232 -0.87 8.23 8.99
C ASN A 232 -1.04 8.15 7.46
N ARG A 233 -1.96 8.93 6.93
CA ARG A 233 -2.15 9.13 5.48
C ARG A 233 -2.71 10.52 5.20
N ILE A 234 -2.47 11.03 4.00
CA ILE A 234 -3.02 12.32 3.57
C ILE A 234 -4.07 12.08 2.49
N GLU A 235 -5.28 12.59 2.72
CA GLU A 235 -6.37 12.63 1.74
C GLU A 235 -6.48 14.02 1.11
N ILE A 236 -6.71 14.07 -0.20
CA ILE A 236 -7.12 15.29 -0.91
C ILE A 236 -8.65 15.41 -0.80
N ASN A 237 -9.10 16.28 0.09
CA ASN A 237 -10.48 16.32 0.59
C ASN A 237 -11.51 16.59 -0.53
N ASN A 238 -11.13 17.34 -1.57
CA ASN A 238 -12.01 17.69 -2.70
C ASN A 238 -12.02 16.65 -3.84
N ARG A 239 -11.25 15.55 -3.77
CA ARG A 239 -11.22 14.52 -4.82
C ARG A 239 -12.24 13.42 -4.54
N SER A 240 -13.36 13.42 -5.26
CA SER A 240 -14.41 12.38 -5.21
C SER A 240 -14.09 11.13 -6.04
N ARG A 241 -12.97 11.14 -6.77
CA ARG A 241 -12.55 10.06 -7.65
C ARG A 241 -11.04 9.91 -7.67
N GLY A 242 -10.56 8.85 -8.32
CA GLY A 242 -9.14 8.53 -8.44
C GLY A 242 -8.77 7.31 -7.61
N CYS A 243 -7.46 7.13 -7.41
CA CYS A 243 -6.92 5.95 -6.75
C CYS A 243 -6.23 6.28 -5.43
N SER A 244 -6.15 5.30 -4.54
CA SER A 244 -5.14 5.24 -3.48
C SER A 244 -4.45 3.88 -3.60
N VAL A 245 -3.14 3.84 -3.33
CA VAL A 245 -2.31 2.64 -3.52
C VAL A 245 -1.50 2.41 -2.26
N HIS A 246 -1.46 1.17 -1.81
CA HIS A 246 -0.66 0.77 -0.67
C HIS A 246 -0.01 -0.59 -0.88
N THR A 247 1.29 -0.69 -0.65
CA THR A 247 1.99 -1.97 -0.61
C THR A 247 1.74 -2.69 0.72
N MET A 248 1.12 -3.87 0.70
CA MET A 248 1.01 -4.77 1.86
C MET A 248 2.19 -5.72 2.00
N HIS A 249 2.86 -6.05 0.89
CA HIS A 249 4.05 -6.90 0.88
C HIS A 249 5.02 -6.46 -0.23
N GLY A 250 6.29 -6.31 0.11
CA GLY A 250 7.35 -5.84 -0.79
C GLY A 250 8.71 -6.21 -0.23
N VAL A 251 9.07 -7.50 -0.29
CA VAL A 251 10.28 -8.04 0.35
C VAL A 251 11.24 -8.59 -0.69
N GLY A 252 12.49 -8.15 -0.60
CA GLY A 252 13.53 -8.58 -1.54
C GLY A 252 13.80 -10.08 -1.50
N GLY A 253 14.00 -10.68 -2.68
CA GLY A 253 14.34 -12.10 -2.84
C GLY A 253 13.18 -13.07 -2.58
N GLN A 254 11.97 -12.61 -2.26
CA GLN A 254 10.82 -13.48 -2.07
C GLN A 254 10.19 -13.90 -3.40
N SER A 255 9.86 -15.19 -3.51
CA SER A 255 8.99 -15.78 -4.51
C SER A 255 7.51 -15.60 -4.13
N LEU A 256 6.58 -15.91 -5.04
CA LEU A 256 5.15 -15.94 -4.73
C LEU A 256 4.83 -16.93 -3.60
N ARG A 257 5.61 -18.03 -3.49
CA ARG A 257 5.54 -18.96 -2.36
C ARG A 257 5.82 -18.25 -1.04
N GLY A 258 6.89 -17.48 -0.96
CA GLY A 258 7.26 -16.71 0.23
C GLY A 258 6.18 -15.71 0.63
N MET A 259 5.63 -14.99 -0.35
CA MET A 259 4.50 -14.07 -0.14
C MET A 259 3.27 -14.79 0.40
N ALA A 260 2.88 -15.90 -0.24
CA ALA A 260 1.75 -16.74 0.17
C ALA A 260 1.93 -17.28 1.59
N ALA A 261 3.10 -17.84 1.90
CA ALA A 261 3.42 -18.37 3.22
C ALA A 261 3.34 -17.26 4.30
N GLY A 262 3.85 -16.07 3.99
CA GLY A 262 3.76 -14.90 4.85
C GLY A 262 2.30 -14.60 5.22
N PHE A 263 1.42 -14.46 4.24
CA PHE A 263 0.01 -14.14 4.49
C PHE A 263 -0.83 -15.29 5.07
N GLN A 264 -0.44 -16.54 4.86
CA GLN A 264 -1.03 -17.68 5.58
C GLN A 264 -0.73 -17.61 7.08
N SER A 265 0.44 -17.09 7.46
CA SER A 265 0.83 -16.89 8.86
C SER A 265 0.35 -15.56 9.47
N THR A 266 0.00 -14.58 8.64
CA THR A 266 -0.51 -13.28 9.10
C THR A 266 -1.86 -13.44 9.81
N PRO A 267 -2.05 -12.86 11.01
CA PRO A 267 -3.35 -12.87 11.69
C PRO A 267 -4.48 -12.27 10.85
N ASP A 268 -5.69 -12.82 10.94
CA ASP A 268 -6.88 -12.28 10.26
C ASP A 268 -7.10 -10.80 10.60
N ALA A 269 -6.88 -10.40 11.85
CA ALA A 269 -7.02 -9.02 12.32
C ALA A 269 -6.15 -8.02 11.54
N THR A 270 -4.96 -8.43 11.10
CA THR A 270 -4.10 -7.58 10.25
C THR A 270 -4.73 -7.37 8.88
N ILE A 271 -5.13 -8.45 8.21
CA ILE A 271 -5.72 -8.38 6.86
C ILE A 271 -7.05 -7.61 6.91
N ILE A 272 -7.88 -7.85 7.94
CA ILE A 272 -9.12 -7.11 8.20
C ILE A 272 -8.84 -5.62 8.36
N THR A 273 -7.78 -5.24 9.10
CA THR A 273 -7.41 -3.84 9.31
C THR A 273 -7.05 -3.17 7.99
N CYS A 274 -6.22 -3.81 7.16
CA CYS A 274 -5.91 -3.31 5.83
C CYS A 274 -7.17 -3.14 4.95
N PHE A 275 -8.07 -4.12 4.94
CA PHE A 275 -9.32 -4.01 4.20
C PHE A 275 -10.24 -2.91 4.71
N LYS A 276 -10.41 -2.77 6.03
CA LYS A 276 -11.17 -1.66 6.61
C LYS A 276 -10.62 -0.32 6.12
N GLU A 277 -9.30 -0.17 6.06
CA GLU A 277 -8.70 1.09 5.61
C GLU A 277 -8.82 1.40 4.13
N ALA A 278 -8.72 0.38 3.28
CA ALA A 278 -8.97 0.50 1.86
C ALA A 278 -10.43 0.89 1.58
N ARG A 279 -11.36 0.48 2.45
CA ARG A 279 -12.79 0.77 2.30
C ARG A 279 -13.22 2.12 2.89
N ARG A 280 -12.63 2.51 4.02
CA ARG A 280 -13.11 3.58 4.90
C ARG A 280 -13.42 4.90 4.19
N LEU A 281 -12.53 5.39 3.32
CA LEU A 281 -12.72 6.67 2.63
C LEU A 281 -13.68 6.61 1.44
N GLN A 282 -13.97 5.42 0.92
CA GLN A 282 -15.02 5.21 -0.06
C GLN A 282 -16.39 5.17 0.64
N GLU A 283 -16.48 4.45 1.76
CA GLU A 283 -17.70 4.33 2.58
C GLU A 283 -18.11 5.68 3.19
N ALA A 284 -17.13 6.52 3.59
CA ALA A 284 -17.39 7.89 4.04
C ALA A 284 -18.04 8.78 2.97
N GLN A 285 -17.96 8.40 1.69
CA GLN A 285 -18.68 9.05 0.59
C GLN A 285 -19.99 8.34 0.21
N GLY A 286 -20.42 7.35 0.99
CA GLY A 286 -21.60 6.54 0.69
C GLY A 286 -21.42 5.60 -0.50
N LEU A 287 -20.17 5.30 -0.88
CA LEU A 287 -19.87 4.40 -1.99
C LEU A 287 -19.78 2.95 -1.50
N VAL A 288 -20.17 2.00 -2.35
CA VAL A 288 -19.93 0.57 -2.15
C VAL A 288 -18.48 0.28 -2.54
N PRO A 289 -17.57 -0.09 -1.61
CA PRO A 289 -16.13 -0.10 -1.88
C PRO A 289 -15.70 -0.97 -3.06
N ILE A 290 -14.62 -0.57 -3.72
CA ILE A 290 -13.89 -1.37 -4.70
C ILE A 290 -12.44 -1.44 -4.24
N VAL A 291 -11.96 -2.65 -3.98
CA VAL A 291 -10.58 -2.94 -3.58
C VAL A 291 -9.97 -3.88 -4.62
N VAL A 292 -8.82 -3.49 -5.15
CA VAL A 292 -8.06 -4.30 -6.12
C VAL A 292 -6.77 -4.79 -5.45
N ILE A 293 -6.58 -6.10 -5.40
CA ILE A 293 -5.33 -6.70 -4.95
C ILE A 293 -4.42 -6.87 -6.15
N TRP A 294 -3.29 -6.18 -6.14
CA TRP A 294 -2.23 -6.33 -7.13
C TRP A 294 -1.23 -7.38 -6.64
N VAL A 295 -0.89 -8.36 -7.48
CA VAL A 295 0.12 -9.37 -7.19
C VAL A 295 1.16 -9.37 -8.31
N SER A 296 2.43 -9.10 -7.98
CA SER A 296 3.54 -9.18 -8.93
C SER A 296 4.67 -10.07 -8.44
N SER A 297 4.98 -11.10 -9.22
CA SER A 297 6.02 -12.09 -8.89
C SER A 297 6.44 -12.87 -10.14
N GLY A 298 7.41 -13.78 -10.00
CA GLY A 298 7.89 -14.66 -11.08
C GLY A 298 9.40 -14.76 -11.16
N LEU A 299 10.15 -13.68 -10.94
CA LEU A 299 11.61 -13.68 -11.09
C LEU A 299 12.32 -14.58 -10.08
N ASN A 300 11.92 -14.47 -8.80
CA ASN A 300 12.49 -15.28 -7.72
C ASN A 300 11.91 -16.70 -7.72
N ASP A 301 10.68 -16.88 -8.20
CA ASP A 301 10.01 -18.19 -8.32
C ASP A 301 10.80 -19.17 -9.20
N ARG A 302 11.59 -18.67 -10.16
CA ARG A 302 12.47 -19.53 -10.98
C ARG A 302 13.45 -20.35 -10.14
N ASN A 303 13.80 -19.86 -8.95
CA ASN A 303 14.77 -20.44 -8.04
C ASN A 303 14.12 -20.97 -6.76
N GLU A 304 12.78 -21.06 -6.69
CA GLU A 304 12.09 -21.62 -5.54
C GLU A 304 12.31 -23.13 -5.45
N VAL A 305 12.78 -23.60 -4.30
CA VAL A 305 13.12 -25.01 -4.07
C VAL A 305 12.15 -25.71 -3.13
N LEU A 306 11.38 -24.94 -2.36
CA LEU A 306 10.41 -25.46 -1.41
C LEU A 306 9.07 -25.68 -2.09
N ALA A 307 8.33 -26.69 -1.62
CA ALA A 307 6.99 -26.96 -2.12
C ALA A 307 6.06 -25.73 -2.00
N SER A 308 5.10 -25.63 -2.92
CA SER A 308 4.05 -24.61 -2.84
C SER A 308 3.26 -24.75 -1.53
N VAL A 309 2.68 -23.64 -1.07
CA VAL A 309 1.91 -23.56 0.18
C VAL A 309 0.40 -23.57 -0.03
N GLY A 310 -0.06 -23.75 -1.28
CA GLY A 310 -1.45 -23.97 -1.59
C GLY A 310 -1.90 -25.39 -1.26
N SER A 311 -3.18 -25.63 -1.52
CA SER A 311 -3.85 -26.89 -1.15
C SER A 311 -3.25 -28.12 -1.83
N LYS A 312 -2.58 -27.95 -2.98
CA LYS A 312 -2.00 -29.05 -3.75
C LYS A 312 -0.59 -29.43 -3.30
N ALA A 313 0.10 -28.54 -2.58
CA ALA A 313 1.46 -28.77 -2.03
C ALA A 313 2.43 -29.35 -3.08
N ILE A 314 2.53 -28.70 -4.24
CA ILE A 314 3.37 -29.12 -5.35
C ILE A 314 4.84 -29.12 -4.93
N SER A 315 5.52 -30.27 -5.08
CA SER A 315 6.89 -30.46 -4.60
C SER A 315 7.94 -29.67 -5.38
N ASP A 316 7.79 -29.51 -6.70
CA ASP A 316 8.67 -28.64 -7.51
C ASP A 316 8.22 -27.19 -7.37
N GLY A 317 8.81 -26.48 -6.41
CA GLY A 317 8.50 -25.10 -6.08
C GLY A 317 8.66 -24.10 -7.23
N SER A 318 9.54 -24.42 -8.19
CA SER A 318 9.83 -23.57 -9.35
C SER A 318 9.03 -23.95 -10.61
N SER A 319 8.05 -24.83 -10.46
CA SER A 319 7.15 -25.20 -11.55
C SER A 319 6.00 -24.20 -11.70
N ALA A 320 5.44 -24.10 -12.90
CA ALA A 320 4.28 -23.24 -13.13
C ALA A 320 3.03 -23.67 -12.35
N VAL A 321 2.86 -24.98 -12.11
CA VAL A 321 1.77 -25.48 -11.28
C VAL A 321 1.94 -25.10 -9.80
N ALA A 322 3.19 -25.04 -9.29
CA ALA A 322 3.45 -24.49 -7.95
C ALA A 322 3.18 -22.99 -7.88
N PHE A 323 3.56 -22.23 -8.91
CA PHE A 323 3.24 -20.79 -9.01
C PHE A 323 1.73 -20.54 -8.91
N ALA A 324 0.92 -21.27 -9.69
CA ALA A 324 -0.54 -21.14 -9.64
C ALA A 324 -1.15 -21.61 -8.31
N ASP A 325 -0.60 -22.65 -7.68
CA ASP A 325 -1.04 -23.10 -6.35
C ASP A 325 -0.73 -22.07 -5.25
N ASN A 326 0.40 -21.36 -5.33
CA ASN A 326 0.70 -20.25 -4.41
C ASN A 326 -0.20 -19.04 -4.65
N LEU A 327 -0.55 -18.74 -5.91
CA LEU A 327 -1.53 -17.70 -6.24
C LEU A 327 -2.91 -18.03 -5.66
N ASP A 328 -3.37 -19.27 -5.83
CA ASP A 328 -4.62 -19.78 -5.27
C ASP A 328 -4.65 -19.70 -3.74
N ALA A 329 -3.52 -20.01 -3.07
CA ALA A 329 -3.38 -19.88 -1.64
C ALA A 329 -3.58 -18.44 -1.15
N LEU A 330 -3.02 -17.45 -1.86
CA LEU A 330 -3.20 -16.03 -1.56
C LEU A 330 -4.65 -15.58 -1.77
N VAL A 331 -5.23 -15.93 -2.92
CA VAL A 331 -6.62 -15.58 -3.25
C VAL A 331 -7.56 -16.14 -2.19
N THR A 332 -7.48 -17.44 -1.93
CA THR A 332 -8.34 -18.14 -0.97
C THR A 332 -8.22 -17.51 0.42
N ARG A 333 -7.00 -17.17 0.86
CA ARG A 333 -6.77 -16.53 2.16
C ARG A 333 -7.49 -15.18 2.28
N PHE A 334 -7.30 -14.31 1.30
CA PHE A 334 -7.85 -12.96 1.33
C PHE A 334 -9.37 -12.97 1.13
N GLU A 335 -9.90 -13.78 0.23
CA GLU A 335 -11.35 -13.92 0.03
C GLU A 335 -12.03 -14.51 1.28
N ALA A 336 -11.42 -15.50 1.95
CA ALA A 336 -11.94 -16.04 3.20
C ALA A 336 -12.02 -14.96 4.31
N VAL A 337 -10.94 -14.19 4.50
CA VAL A 337 -10.93 -13.08 5.48
C VAL A 337 -11.95 -12.01 5.10
N TRP A 338 -12.05 -11.66 3.82
CA TRP A 338 -13.03 -10.69 3.32
C TRP A 338 -14.48 -11.11 3.61
N LEU A 339 -14.82 -12.35 3.27
CA LEU A 339 -16.14 -12.92 3.48
C LEU A 339 -16.48 -13.09 4.96
N SER A 340 -15.47 -13.34 5.83
CA SER A 340 -15.67 -13.41 7.28
C SER A 340 -16.23 -12.11 7.88
N GLN A 341 -15.99 -10.97 7.22
CA GLN A 341 -16.50 -9.66 7.64
C GLN A 341 -17.90 -9.35 7.06
N GLY A 342 -18.48 -10.29 6.30
CA GLY A 342 -19.77 -10.09 5.64
C GLY A 342 -19.72 -9.13 4.45
N TRP A 343 -18.53 -8.84 3.93
CA TRP A 343 -18.37 -7.98 2.76
C TRP A 343 -18.65 -8.76 1.46
N ALA A 344 -19.36 -8.12 0.54
CA ALA A 344 -19.72 -8.73 -0.74
C ALA A 344 -18.48 -8.98 -1.59
N ILE A 345 -18.40 -10.15 -2.24
CA ILE A 345 -17.19 -10.53 -3.00
C ILE A 345 -17.02 -9.71 -4.28
N GLU A 346 -18.10 -9.12 -4.79
CA GLU A 346 -18.16 -8.20 -5.93
C GLU A 346 -17.43 -6.88 -5.69
N GLN A 347 -16.90 -6.67 -4.49
CA GLN A 347 -16.13 -5.49 -4.08
C GLN A 347 -14.63 -5.77 -4.05
N LEU A 348 -14.20 -7.02 -4.24
CA LEU A 348 -12.81 -7.47 -4.20
C LEU A 348 -12.38 -8.03 -5.56
N PHE A 349 -11.32 -7.45 -6.13
CA PHE A 349 -10.79 -7.76 -7.45
C PHE A 349 -9.31 -8.10 -7.39
N TRP A 350 -8.81 -8.81 -8.39
CA TRP A 350 -7.40 -9.21 -8.44
C TRP A 350 -6.74 -8.84 -9.76
N LEU A 351 -5.57 -8.22 -9.68
CA LEU A 351 -4.72 -7.90 -10.81
C LEU A 351 -3.40 -8.66 -10.67
N VAL A 352 -3.22 -9.68 -11.50
CA VAL A 352 -2.01 -10.51 -11.52
C VAL A 352 -1.06 -9.96 -12.59
N VAL A 353 0.17 -9.67 -12.19
CA VAL A 353 1.21 -9.09 -13.06
C VAL A 353 2.48 -9.93 -12.96
N PRO A 354 2.55 -11.08 -13.66
CA PRO A 354 3.76 -11.89 -13.66
C PRO A 354 4.93 -11.11 -14.26
N SER A 355 6.14 -11.41 -13.82
CA SER A 355 7.33 -10.60 -14.12
C SER A 355 7.60 -10.37 -15.61
N HIS A 356 8.31 -9.27 -15.89
CA HIS A 356 8.77 -8.86 -17.22
C HIS A 356 9.78 -9.86 -17.83
N PRO A 357 9.96 -9.87 -19.17
CA PRO A 357 10.98 -10.71 -19.81
C PRO A 357 12.39 -10.24 -19.44
N VAL A 358 13.37 -11.15 -19.39
CA VAL A 358 14.76 -10.82 -18.99
C VAL A 358 15.82 -11.18 -20.04
N SER A 359 15.43 -11.90 -21.09
CA SER A 359 16.33 -12.37 -22.14
C SER A 359 15.62 -12.51 -23.49
N THR A 360 16.41 -12.66 -24.56
CA THR A 360 15.94 -13.03 -25.90
C THR A 360 16.77 -14.23 -26.36
N PRO A 361 16.19 -15.45 -26.53
CA PRO A 361 14.79 -15.79 -26.25
C PRO A 361 14.43 -15.63 -24.77
N ASP A 362 13.13 -15.48 -24.49
CA ASP A 362 12.64 -15.28 -23.12
C ASP A 362 12.81 -16.55 -22.27
N ASP A 363 12.86 -16.37 -20.96
CA ASP A 363 13.04 -17.43 -19.99
C ASP A 363 11.82 -18.36 -19.98
N SER A 364 12.05 -19.64 -20.27
CA SER A 364 10.98 -20.64 -20.36
C SER A 364 10.12 -20.76 -19.10
N LYS A 365 10.70 -20.56 -17.89
CA LYS A 365 9.91 -20.59 -16.65
C LYS A 365 9.00 -19.37 -16.56
N LEU A 366 9.47 -18.18 -16.93
CA LEU A 366 8.65 -16.97 -16.91
C LEU A 366 7.50 -17.04 -17.93
N ILE A 367 7.74 -17.61 -19.12
CA ILE A 367 6.67 -17.90 -20.09
C ILE A 367 5.62 -18.80 -19.45
N ASN A 368 6.03 -19.89 -18.79
CA ASN A 368 5.10 -20.82 -18.17
C ASN A 368 4.31 -20.17 -17.00
N TYR A 369 4.92 -19.29 -16.20
CA TYR A 369 4.23 -18.54 -15.15
C TYR A 369 3.17 -17.58 -15.71
N ARG A 370 3.44 -16.95 -16.86
CA ARG A 370 2.45 -16.10 -17.55
C ARG A 370 1.30 -16.92 -18.10
N ASN A 371 1.58 -18.05 -18.74
CA ASN A 371 0.56 -18.94 -19.27
C ASN A 371 -0.35 -19.50 -18.18
N VAL A 372 0.22 -20.03 -17.09
CA VAL A 372 -0.60 -20.58 -16.00
C VAL A 372 -1.40 -19.49 -15.28
N SER A 373 -0.90 -18.24 -15.25
CA SER A 373 -1.67 -17.11 -14.71
C SER A 373 -2.86 -16.77 -15.61
N LYS A 374 -2.69 -16.79 -16.95
CA LYS A 374 -3.79 -16.62 -17.91
C LYS A 374 -4.86 -17.70 -17.72
N ASP A 375 -4.45 -18.96 -17.60
CA ASP A 375 -5.36 -20.07 -17.38
C ASP A 375 -6.10 -19.93 -16.04
N TYR A 376 -5.39 -19.55 -14.98
CA TYR A 376 -5.99 -19.34 -13.66
C TYR A 376 -7.03 -18.23 -13.66
N VAL A 377 -6.72 -17.05 -14.23
CA VAL A 377 -7.68 -15.93 -14.26
C VAL A 377 -8.86 -16.16 -15.20
N SER A 378 -8.71 -16.98 -16.25
CA SER A 378 -9.81 -17.29 -17.18
C SER A 378 -11.02 -17.95 -16.50
N ASN A 379 -10.78 -18.61 -15.35
CA ASN A 379 -11.80 -19.27 -14.55
C ASN A 379 -12.34 -18.39 -13.41
N ASN A 380 -11.85 -17.16 -13.26
CA ASN A 380 -12.14 -16.28 -12.13
C ASN A 380 -12.62 -14.90 -12.61
N PRO A 381 -13.94 -14.60 -12.60
CA PRO A 381 -14.51 -13.43 -13.27
C PRO A 381 -14.06 -12.08 -12.71
N ARG A 382 -13.58 -12.03 -11.46
CA ARG A 382 -13.09 -10.81 -10.78
C ARG A 382 -11.58 -10.67 -10.82
N MET A 383 -10.93 -11.36 -11.76
CA MET A 383 -9.49 -11.33 -11.93
C MET A 383 -9.12 -10.86 -13.33
N SER A 384 -7.93 -10.30 -13.44
CA SER A 384 -7.30 -10.05 -14.73
C SER A 384 -5.81 -10.27 -14.60
N VAL A 385 -5.19 -10.68 -15.70
CA VAL A 385 -3.74 -10.78 -15.82
C VAL A 385 -3.26 -9.72 -16.79
N VAL A 386 -2.14 -9.08 -16.47
CA VAL A 386 -1.41 -8.25 -17.44
C VAL A 386 -0.12 -8.97 -17.79
N ASP A 387 -0.07 -9.50 -19.00
CA ASP A 387 1.15 -10.10 -19.55
C ASP A 387 2.05 -8.99 -20.09
N ILE A 388 3.12 -8.69 -19.36
CA ILE A 388 4.09 -7.65 -19.75
C ILE A 388 4.75 -7.95 -21.11
N THR A 389 4.80 -9.20 -21.56
CA THR A 389 5.37 -9.55 -22.88
C THR A 389 4.48 -9.12 -24.06
N GLU A 390 3.21 -8.82 -23.80
CA GLU A 390 2.32 -8.19 -24.78
C GLU A 390 2.55 -6.67 -24.87
N LEU A 391 3.23 -6.10 -23.87
CA LEU A 391 3.49 -4.67 -23.74
C LEU A 391 4.93 -4.30 -24.09
N THR A 392 5.87 -5.24 -24.01
CA THR A 392 7.30 -5.03 -24.31
C THR A 392 8.02 -6.37 -24.56
N ASN A 393 9.31 -6.31 -24.90
CA ASN A 393 10.19 -7.47 -24.97
C ASN A 393 11.59 -7.12 -24.46
N ALA A 394 12.43 -8.14 -24.17
CA ALA A 394 13.74 -7.92 -23.59
C ALA A 394 14.70 -7.09 -24.46
N SER A 395 14.53 -7.11 -25.80
CA SER A 395 15.31 -6.29 -26.73
C SER A 395 14.95 -4.82 -26.59
N GLU A 396 13.65 -4.49 -26.56
CA GLU A 396 13.17 -3.14 -26.31
C GLU A 396 13.67 -2.65 -24.95
N MET A 397 13.44 -3.41 -23.88
CA MET A 397 13.85 -3.05 -22.52
C MET A 397 15.35 -2.78 -22.40
N THR A 398 16.19 -3.53 -23.12
CA THR A 398 17.63 -3.29 -23.21
C THR A 398 17.91 -1.98 -23.96
N SER A 399 17.31 -1.79 -25.13
CA SER A 399 17.53 -0.60 -25.96
C SER A 399 17.10 0.72 -25.28
N GLN A 400 16.11 0.65 -24.41
CA GLN A 400 15.56 1.79 -23.67
C GLN A 400 16.22 1.97 -22.28
N ASN A 401 17.19 1.13 -21.91
CA ASN A 401 17.81 1.13 -20.58
C ASN A 401 16.79 0.99 -19.43
N TRP A 402 15.78 0.16 -19.62
CA TRP A 402 14.73 -0.07 -18.61
C TRP A 402 15.10 -1.08 -17.55
N TYR A 403 16.07 -1.95 -17.80
CA TYR A 403 16.69 -2.74 -16.74
C TYR A 403 17.52 -1.86 -15.82
N LEU A 404 17.70 -2.29 -14.57
CA LEU A 404 18.55 -1.59 -13.62
C LEU A 404 19.99 -1.49 -14.14
N SER A 405 20.50 -2.55 -14.76
CA SER A 405 21.79 -2.55 -15.46
C SER A 405 21.86 -3.63 -16.53
N GLY A 406 22.97 -3.69 -17.28
CA GLY A 406 23.20 -4.75 -18.26
C GLY A 406 23.31 -6.16 -17.66
N THR A 407 23.67 -6.26 -16.37
CA THR A 407 23.81 -7.53 -15.63
C THR A 407 22.59 -7.82 -14.76
N ASP A 408 22.04 -6.79 -14.10
CA ASP A 408 20.81 -6.91 -13.34
C ASP A 408 19.59 -6.60 -14.20
N LYS A 409 19.06 -7.66 -14.81
CA LYS A 409 17.82 -7.65 -15.58
C LYS A 409 16.60 -8.10 -14.78
N SER A 410 16.80 -8.56 -13.55
CA SER A 410 15.70 -8.91 -12.64
C SER A 410 15.06 -7.65 -12.05
N HIS A 411 15.79 -6.55 -12.04
CA HIS A 411 15.31 -5.26 -11.58
C HIS A 411 15.20 -4.26 -12.72
N LEU A 412 14.36 -3.23 -12.51
CA LEU A 412 14.17 -2.15 -13.46
C LEU A 412 14.84 -0.87 -12.95
N SER A 413 15.23 -0.01 -13.90
CA SER A 413 15.55 1.38 -13.60
C SER A 413 14.25 2.13 -13.26
N ILE A 414 14.36 3.32 -12.64
CA ILE A 414 13.19 4.19 -12.36
C ILE A 414 12.40 4.44 -13.65
N ALA A 415 13.09 4.72 -14.76
CA ALA A 415 12.47 4.90 -16.06
C ALA A 415 11.73 3.64 -16.54
N GLY A 416 12.30 2.44 -16.29
CA GLY A 416 11.64 1.18 -16.59
C GLY A 416 10.33 0.97 -15.82
N TYR A 417 10.33 1.23 -14.50
CA TYR A 417 9.12 1.16 -13.68
C TYR A 417 8.04 2.10 -14.20
N TYR A 418 8.38 3.37 -14.48
CA TYR A 418 7.41 4.37 -14.93
C TYR A 418 6.80 4.03 -16.29
N ASN A 419 7.64 3.67 -17.27
CA ASN A 419 7.17 3.36 -18.60
C ASN A 419 6.29 2.09 -18.63
N LEU A 420 6.72 1.02 -17.95
CA LEU A 420 5.94 -0.20 -17.92
C LEU A 420 4.65 -0.06 -17.12
N ALA A 421 4.68 0.64 -15.98
CA ALA A 421 3.46 0.94 -15.23
C ALA A 421 2.45 1.74 -16.06
N GLY A 422 2.91 2.73 -16.83
CA GLY A 422 2.07 3.47 -17.77
C GLY A 422 1.43 2.56 -18.83
N ARG A 423 2.19 1.62 -19.39
CA ARG A 423 1.67 0.63 -20.35
C ARG A 423 0.69 -0.34 -19.70
N ILE A 424 0.96 -0.79 -18.46
CA ILE A 424 0.07 -1.65 -17.69
C ILE A 424 -1.28 -0.95 -17.47
N VAL A 425 -1.27 0.29 -16.93
CA VAL A 425 -2.50 1.07 -16.72
C VAL A 425 -3.26 1.23 -18.04
N SER A 426 -2.58 1.61 -19.13
CA SER A 426 -3.20 1.76 -20.45
C SER A 426 -3.86 0.47 -20.94
N SER A 427 -3.21 -0.69 -20.75
CA SER A 427 -3.74 -1.99 -21.14
C SER A 427 -5.00 -2.42 -20.38
N LEU A 428 -5.21 -1.88 -19.17
CA LEU A 428 -6.40 -2.12 -18.37
C LEU A 428 -7.59 -1.28 -18.84
N LEU A 429 -7.34 -0.23 -19.62
CA LEU A 429 -8.37 0.66 -20.17
C LEU A 429 -8.86 0.22 -21.54
N ASN A 430 -8.03 -0.49 -22.28
CA ASN A 430 -8.39 -1.17 -23.52
C ASN A 430 -9.09 -2.50 -23.18
#